data_AF-A0A374AH31-F1
#
_entry.id   AF-A0A374AH31-F1
#
_cell.length_a   1.000
_cell.length_b   1.000
_cell.length_c   1.000
_cell.angle_alpha   90.00
_cell.angle_beta   90.00
_cell.angle_gamma   90.00
#
_symmetry.space_group_name_H-M   'P 1'
#
loop_
_entity.id
_entity.type
_entity.pdbx_description
1 polymer ?
#
loop_
_entity_poly.entity_id
_entity_poly.type
_entity_poly.pdbx_seq_one_letter_code
_entity_poly.pdbx_strand_id
1 'polypeptide(L)'
;MKKYLFAYAVLATALLFFTCRHYRAENRRLVENQTALAADVTRYRTRLGAEAASVQALRLRCGEFETLRAADAEQIRRLGIRLRRLEAAAKAVAVTDAEIRTPLRDTVVVRIHDTLPVRDTVRMFRWRDPWISVEGRIGRDSAACRIRSVDTLRQAVHRIPRRFLFIRWGTKALRQEIVSTNPHTRIVYAEYVKIER
;
A
#
# COMPACT_ATOMS: atom_id res chain seq x y z
N MET A 1 -62.09 7.52 -6.62
CA MET A 1 -61.12 6.81 -7.50
C MET A 1 -60.04 7.73 -8.09
N LYS A 2 -60.36 8.89 -8.70
CA LYS A 2 -59.35 9.82 -9.28
C LYS A 2 -58.28 10.32 -8.30
N LYS A 3 -58.63 10.59 -7.03
CA LYS A 3 -57.68 11.06 -6.00
C LYS A 3 -56.61 10.00 -5.67
N TYR A 4 -56.97 8.72 -5.66
CA TYR A 4 -56.04 7.61 -5.41
C TYR A 4 -55.13 7.34 -6.61
N LEU A 5 -55.65 7.48 -7.83
CA LEU A 5 -54.84 7.44 -9.06
C LEU A 5 -53.79 8.55 -9.10
N PHE A 6 -54.16 9.77 -8.68
CA PHE A 6 -53.23 10.88 -8.60
C PHE A 6 -52.16 10.67 -7.52
N ALA A 7 -52.56 10.19 -6.33
CA ALA A 7 -51.62 9.84 -5.27
C ALA A 7 -50.65 8.73 -5.69
N TYR A 8 -51.13 7.71 -6.39
CA TYR A 8 -50.30 6.64 -6.93
C TYR A 8 -49.31 7.14 -7.98
N ALA A 9 -49.75 8.01 -8.90
CA ALA A 9 -48.87 8.60 -9.91
C ALA A 9 -47.75 9.45 -9.27
N VAL A 10 -48.07 10.24 -8.23
CA VAL A 10 -47.07 11.00 -7.47
C VAL A 10 -46.09 10.09 -6.74
N LEU A 11 -46.56 9.02 -6.09
CA LEU A 11 -45.69 8.04 -5.42
C LEU A 11 -44.79 7.31 -6.41
N ALA A 12 -45.33 6.86 -7.55
CA ALA A 12 -44.57 6.16 -8.58
C ALA A 12 -43.50 7.07 -9.21
N THR A 13 -43.83 8.32 -9.51
CA THR A 13 -42.87 9.29 -10.05
C THR A 13 -41.80 9.66 -9.03
N ALA A 14 -42.16 9.84 -7.75
CA ALA A 14 -41.20 10.07 -6.69
C ALA A 14 -40.24 8.88 -6.54
N LEU A 15 -40.77 7.65 -6.50
CA LEU A 15 -39.96 6.42 -6.42
C LEU A 15 -38.99 6.33 -7.61
N LEU A 16 -39.47 6.53 -8.84
CA LEU A 16 -38.64 6.55 -10.05
C LEU A 16 -37.56 7.63 -10.02
N PHE A 17 -37.88 8.82 -9.50
CA PHE A 17 -36.91 9.89 -9.35
C PHE A 17 -35.78 9.51 -8.38
N PHE A 18 -36.14 8.93 -7.22
CA PHE A 18 -35.17 8.46 -6.24
C PHE A 18 -34.31 7.31 -6.77
N THR A 19 -34.91 6.31 -7.42
CA THR A 19 -34.16 5.19 -7.99
C THR A 19 -33.23 5.66 -9.11
N CYS A 20 -33.70 6.51 -10.02
CA CYS A 20 -32.88 7.04 -11.11
C CYS A 20 -31.71 7.88 -10.57
N ARG A 21 -31.94 8.69 -9.54
CA ARG A 21 -30.87 9.44 -8.87
C ARG A 21 -29.86 8.50 -8.20
N HIS A 22 -30.32 7.44 -7.54
CA HIS A 22 -29.45 6.43 -6.94
C HIS A 22 -28.60 5.72 -8.00
N TYR A 23 -29.22 5.21 -9.07
CA TYR A 23 -28.52 4.54 -10.17
C TYR A 23 -27.50 5.45 -10.86
N ARG A 24 -27.82 6.74 -11.07
CA ARG A 24 -26.86 7.71 -11.63
C ARG A 24 -25.67 7.94 -10.70
N ALA A 25 -25.89 7.98 -9.39
CA ALA A 25 -24.80 8.11 -8.42
C ALA A 25 -23.91 6.86 -8.41
N GLU A 26 -24.52 5.67 -8.45
CA GLU A 26 -23.83 4.39 -8.48
C GLU A 26 -23.02 4.21 -9.78
N ASN A 27 -23.62 4.48 -10.93
CA ASN A 27 -22.91 4.44 -12.22
C ASN A 27 -21.73 5.41 -12.23
N ARG A 28 -21.88 6.62 -11.68
CA ARG A 28 -20.77 7.56 -11.57
C ARG A 28 -19.65 6.99 -10.69
N ARG A 29 -19.98 6.36 -9.55
CA ARG A 29 -19.00 5.73 -8.67
C ARG A 29 -18.26 4.59 -9.38
N LEU A 30 -18.97 3.72 -10.09
CA LEU A 30 -18.37 2.61 -10.81
C LEU A 30 -17.44 3.08 -11.93
N VAL A 31 -17.85 4.10 -12.69
CA VAL A 31 -16.99 4.73 -13.70
C VAL A 31 -15.74 5.33 -13.03
N GLU A 32 -15.89 6.04 -11.92
CA GLU A 32 -14.74 6.58 -11.17
C GLU A 32 -13.80 5.46 -10.69
N ASN A 33 -14.33 4.33 -10.20
CA ASN A 33 -13.52 3.18 -9.81
C ASN A 33 -12.81 2.51 -10.99
N GLN A 34 -13.48 2.36 -12.14
CA GLN A 34 -12.86 1.83 -13.35
C GLN A 34 -11.74 2.75 -13.84
N THR A 35 -11.93 4.07 -13.80
CA THR A 35 -10.86 5.01 -14.13
C THR A 35 -9.70 4.94 -13.14
N ALA A 36 -9.97 4.73 -11.85
CA ALA A 36 -8.92 4.58 -10.84
C ALA A 36 -8.18 3.25 -10.96
N LEU A 37 -8.86 2.17 -11.35
CA LEU A 37 -8.27 0.85 -11.57
C LEU A 37 -7.44 0.80 -12.85
N ALA A 38 -7.89 1.48 -13.91
CA ALA A 38 -7.16 1.62 -15.15
C ALA A 38 -6.00 2.63 -15.05
N ALA A 39 -6.04 3.53 -14.06
CA ALA A 39 -4.94 4.43 -13.79
C ALA A 39 -3.80 3.66 -13.11
N ASP A 40 -2.72 3.43 -13.84
CA ASP A 40 -1.52 2.82 -13.30
C ASP A 40 -0.95 3.63 -12.12
N VAL A 41 -0.21 2.93 -11.25
CA VAL A 41 0.53 3.56 -10.15
C VAL A 41 1.57 4.50 -10.75
N THR A 42 1.33 5.80 -10.63
CA THR A 42 2.27 6.82 -11.09
C THR A 42 3.46 6.90 -10.15
N ARG A 43 4.63 6.49 -10.63
CA ARG A 43 5.90 6.50 -9.87
C ARG A 43 6.70 7.72 -10.27
N TYR A 44 7.23 8.43 -9.30
CA TYR A 44 8.04 9.63 -9.54
C TYR A 44 9.06 9.82 -8.43
N ARG A 45 10.05 10.69 -8.67
CA ARG A 45 10.96 11.14 -7.62
C ARG A 45 10.54 12.49 -7.10
N THR A 46 10.56 12.64 -5.79
CA THR A 46 10.38 13.95 -5.16
C THR A 46 11.53 14.89 -5.54
N ARG A 47 11.39 16.19 -5.25
CA ARG A 47 12.46 17.17 -5.47
C ARG A 47 13.76 16.83 -4.73
N LEU A 48 13.66 16.06 -3.65
CA LEU A 48 14.79 15.60 -2.84
C LEU A 48 15.30 14.22 -3.29
N GLY A 49 14.87 13.71 -4.44
CA GLY A 49 15.31 12.43 -5.01
C GLY A 49 14.66 11.19 -4.40
N ALA A 50 13.82 11.32 -3.37
CA ALA A 50 13.13 10.20 -2.73
C ALA A 50 12.10 9.54 -3.67
N GLU A 51 12.04 8.21 -3.66
CA GLU A 51 11.09 7.41 -4.44
C GLU A 51 9.67 7.60 -3.93
N ALA A 52 8.75 7.91 -4.83
CA ALA A 52 7.35 8.15 -4.54
C ALA A 52 6.42 7.42 -5.51
N ALA A 53 5.26 7.02 -5.00
CA ALA A 53 4.19 6.42 -5.76
C ALA A 53 2.87 7.13 -5.43
N SER A 54 2.08 7.33 -6.46
CA SER A 54 0.83 8.06 -6.39
C SER A 54 -0.29 7.25 -7.04
N VAL A 55 -1.35 7.02 -6.27
CA VAL A 55 -2.47 6.14 -6.66
C VAL A 55 -3.82 6.79 -6.35
N GLN A 56 -4.77 6.63 -7.27
CA GLN A 56 -6.14 7.08 -7.05
C GLN A 56 -6.89 6.08 -6.17
N ALA A 57 -7.68 6.60 -5.23
CA ALA A 57 -8.48 5.78 -4.34
C ALA A 57 -9.64 5.09 -5.06
N LEU A 58 -9.82 3.80 -4.77
CA LEU A 58 -11.04 3.06 -5.07
C LEU A 58 -12.08 3.30 -3.98
N ARG A 59 -13.35 3.36 -4.34
CA ARG A 59 -14.48 3.47 -3.41
C ARG A 59 -15.30 2.20 -3.45
N LEU A 60 -15.10 1.31 -2.49
CA LEU A 60 -15.76 0.01 -2.44
C LEU A 60 -16.72 -0.05 -1.25
N ARG A 61 -17.87 -0.69 -1.41
CA ARG A 61 -18.72 -1.12 -0.29
C ARG A 61 -18.03 -2.28 0.43
N CYS A 62 -18.43 -2.53 1.67
CA CYS A 62 -17.89 -3.63 2.46
C CYS A 62 -18.01 -4.99 1.73
N GLY A 63 -19.16 -5.29 1.11
CA GLY A 63 -19.36 -6.54 0.36
C GLY A 63 -18.54 -6.62 -0.94
N GLU A 64 -18.35 -5.48 -1.63
CA GLU A 64 -17.47 -5.40 -2.80
C GLU A 64 -16.01 -5.66 -2.41
N PHE A 65 -15.56 -5.10 -1.29
CA PHE A 65 -14.22 -5.33 -0.77
C PHE A 65 -14.01 -6.81 -0.39
N GLU A 66 -14.98 -7.42 0.29
CA GLU A 66 -14.94 -8.85 0.63
C GLU A 66 -14.83 -9.75 -0.60
N THR A 67 -15.52 -9.40 -1.69
CA THR A 67 -15.54 -10.19 -2.92
C THR A 67 -14.28 -9.96 -3.76
N LEU A 68 -13.91 -8.70 -3.98
CA LEU A 68 -12.82 -8.31 -4.88
C LEU A 68 -11.43 -8.42 -4.23
N ARG A 69 -11.34 -8.37 -2.90
CA ARG A 69 -10.09 -8.39 -2.13
C ARG A 69 -10.15 -9.40 -0.97
N ALA A 70 -10.60 -10.63 -1.27
CA ALA A 70 -10.81 -11.68 -0.28
C ALA A 70 -9.57 -11.95 0.60
N ALA A 71 -8.37 -12.00 0.01
CA ALA A 71 -7.13 -12.23 0.76
C ALA A 71 -6.82 -11.09 1.75
N ASP A 72 -7.02 -9.84 1.35
CA ASP A 72 -6.82 -8.68 2.24
C ASP A 72 -7.90 -8.63 3.33
N ALA A 73 -9.14 -9.02 3.00
CA ALA A 73 -10.23 -9.14 3.95
C ALA A 73 -9.97 -10.20 5.04
N GLU A 74 -9.41 -11.36 4.67
CA GLU A 74 -8.98 -12.38 5.63
C GLU A 74 -7.84 -11.88 6.52
N GLN A 75 -6.85 -11.20 5.94
CA GLN A 75 -5.75 -10.64 6.72
C GLN A 75 -6.26 -9.61 7.75
N ILE A 76 -7.19 -8.75 7.37
CA ILE A 76 -7.83 -7.78 8.27
C ILE A 76 -8.63 -8.48 9.39
N ARG A 77 -9.32 -9.58 9.08
CA ARG A 77 -10.02 -10.40 10.09
C ARG A 77 -9.03 -11.03 11.08
N ARG A 78 -7.87 -11.50 10.63
CA ARG A 78 -6.79 -12.02 11.50
C ARG A 78 -6.22 -10.96 12.43
N LEU A 79 -6.25 -9.69 12.03
CA LEU A 79 -5.93 -8.55 12.91
C LEU A 79 -7.03 -8.27 13.96
N GLY A 80 -8.12 -9.04 13.99
CA GLY A 80 -9.26 -8.84 14.89
C GLY A 80 -10.17 -7.69 14.49
N ILE A 81 -10.01 -7.12 13.30
CA ILE A 81 -10.78 -5.98 12.82
C ILE A 81 -12.03 -6.47 12.08
N ARG A 82 -13.20 -6.01 12.52
CA ARG A 82 -14.47 -6.29 11.84
C ARG A 82 -14.55 -5.44 10.56
N LEU A 83 -14.79 -6.06 9.40
CA LEU A 83 -14.82 -5.35 8.11
C LEU A 83 -15.87 -4.23 8.04
N ARG A 84 -17.01 -4.39 8.69
CA ARG A 84 -18.02 -3.32 8.87
C ARG A 84 -17.51 -2.06 9.61
N ARG A 85 -16.38 -2.15 10.33
CA ARG A 85 -15.71 -1.01 10.99
C ARG A 85 -14.57 -0.44 10.16
N LEU A 86 -14.22 -1.05 9.04
CA LEU A 86 -13.15 -0.61 8.16
C LEU A 86 -13.55 0.72 7.51
N GLU A 87 -12.68 1.73 7.60
CA GLU A 87 -12.90 3.02 6.93
C GLU A 87 -12.13 3.13 5.62
N ALA A 88 -10.95 2.52 5.58
CA ALA A 88 -10.09 2.42 4.41
C ALA A 88 -9.10 1.27 4.61
N ALA A 89 -8.61 0.72 3.50
CA ALA A 89 -7.48 -0.20 3.45
C ALA A 89 -6.45 0.35 2.46
N ALA A 90 -5.18 0.31 2.85
CA ALA A 90 -4.07 0.70 1.98
C ALA A 90 -3.07 -0.45 1.90
N LYS A 91 -2.62 -0.75 0.69
CA LYS A 91 -1.64 -1.80 0.41
C LYS A 91 -0.53 -1.22 -0.44
N ALA A 92 0.71 -1.42 -0.03
CA ALA A 92 1.88 -1.02 -0.78
C ALA A 92 2.86 -2.18 -0.82
N VAL A 93 3.42 -2.43 -1.99
CA VAL A 93 4.50 -3.40 -2.19
C VAL A 93 5.72 -2.61 -2.64
N ALA A 94 6.80 -2.79 -1.91
CA ALA A 94 8.08 -2.17 -2.20
C ALA A 94 9.16 -3.24 -2.33
N VAL A 95 10.11 -2.99 -3.21
CA VAL A 95 11.30 -3.82 -3.43
C VAL A 95 12.50 -3.00 -3.01
N THR A 96 13.27 -3.53 -2.05
CA THR A 96 14.55 -2.97 -1.64
C THR A 96 15.65 -3.76 -2.32
N ASP A 97 16.38 -3.10 -3.22
CA ASP A 97 17.50 -3.70 -3.94
C ASP A 97 18.77 -2.91 -3.67
N ALA A 98 19.76 -3.55 -3.05
CA ALA A 98 21.01 -2.94 -2.64
C ALA A 98 22.17 -3.86 -2.98
N GLU A 99 23.03 -3.42 -3.90
CA GLU A 99 24.27 -4.13 -4.23
C GLU A 99 25.36 -3.81 -3.22
N ILE A 100 25.79 -4.81 -2.46
CA ILE A 100 26.75 -4.64 -1.37
C ILE A 100 28.12 -5.17 -1.78
N ARG A 101 29.10 -4.26 -1.80
CA ARG A 101 30.52 -4.60 -2.00
C ARG A 101 31.29 -4.19 -0.75
N THR A 102 31.88 -5.16 -0.05
CA THR A 102 32.63 -4.93 1.18
C THR A 102 33.80 -5.91 1.31
N PRO A 103 34.98 -5.49 1.80
CA PRO A 103 36.11 -6.39 1.98
C PRO A 103 35.84 -7.43 3.07
N LEU A 104 36.30 -8.66 2.83
CA LEU A 104 36.38 -9.70 3.84
C LEU A 104 37.58 -9.43 4.76
N ARG A 105 37.39 -9.58 6.07
CA ARG A 105 38.45 -9.50 7.08
C ARG A 105 38.66 -10.87 7.70
N ASP A 106 39.88 -11.36 7.66
CA ASP A 106 40.22 -12.62 8.32
C ASP A 106 40.28 -12.43 9.84
N THR A 107 39.73 -13.37 10.59
CA THR A 107 39.80 -13.42 12.05
C THR A 107 39.99 -14.86 12.48
N VAL A 108 41.01 -15.11 13.31
CA VAL A 108 41.22 -16.44 13.90
C VAL A 108 40.40 -16.54 15.17
N VAL A 109 39.52 -17.54 15.24
CA VAL A 109 38.67 -17.84 16.39
C VAL A 109 39.10 -19.20 16.93
N VAL A 110 39.36 -19.29 18.23
CA VAL A 110 39.67 -20.58 18.86
C VAL A 110 38.36 -21.24 19.27
N ARG A 111 38.05 -22.40 18.71
CA ARG A 111 36.91 -23.24 19.13
C ARG A 111 37.43 -24.43 19.90
N ILE A 112 36.69 -24.85 20.92
CA ILE A 112 36.98 -26.07 21.66
C ILE A 112 36.15 -27.18 21.03
N HIS A 113 36.81 -28.20 20.48
CA HIS A 113 36.18 -29.45 20.04
C HIS A 113 36.71 -30.56 20.92
N ASP A 114 35.83 -31.31 21.58
CA ASP A 114 36.18 -32.51 22.36
C ASP A 114 37.41 -32.31 23.24
N THR A 115 37.44 -31.20 24.00
CA THR A 115 38.50 -30.75 24.93
C THR A 115 39.79 -30.16 24.33
N LEU A 116 39.97 -30.15 23.01
CA LEU A 116 41.15 -29.55 22.36
C LEU A 116 40.85 -28.16 21.75
N PRO A 117 41.70 -27.14 21.96
CA PRO A 117 41.57 -25.86 21.29
C PRO A 117 42.00 -25.98 19.81
N VAL A 118 41.04 -25.87 18.90
CA VAL A 118 41.24 -25.84 17.45
C VAL A 118 41.21 -24.39 16.97
N ARG A 119 42.25 -23.97 16.24
CA ARG A 119 42.26 -22.67 15.54
C ARG A 119 41.38 -22.76 14.30
N ASP A 120 40.31 -21.99 14.27
CA ASP A 120 39.43 -21.86 13.11
C ASP A 120 39.58 -20.46 12.49
N THR A 121 39.62 -20.39 11.16
CA THR A 121 39.74 -19.11 10.45
C THR A 121 38.34 -18.71 9.99
N VAL A 122 37.85 -17.60 10.53
CA VAL A 122 36.53 -17.03 10.18
C VAL A 122 36.75 -15.73 9.42
N ARG A 123 36.13 -15.62 8.26
CA ARG A 123 36.08 -14.39 7.48
C ARG A 123 34.86 -13.59 7.89
N MET A 124 35.05 -12.33 8.26
CA MET A 124 33.95 -11.44 8.63
C MET A 124 33.82 -10.32 7.61
N PHE A 125 32.58 -9.90 7.36
CA PHE A 125 32.31 -8.69 6.60
C PHE A 125 31.26 -7.85 7.29
N ARG A 126 31.43 -6.54 7.14
CA ARG A 126 30.51 -5.54 7.67
C ARG A 126 30.32 -4.47 6.63
N TRP A 127 29.07 -4.16 6.36
CA TRP A 127 28.67 -3.06 5.51
C TRP A 127 27.47 -2.38 6.15
N ARG A 128 27.45 -1.05 6.07
CA ARG A 128 26.36 -0.27 6.64
C ARG A 128 26.24 1.05 5.91
N ASP A 129 25.00 1.43 5.65
CA ASP A 129 24.60 2.79 5.31
C ASP A 129 23.49 3.26 6.28
N PRO A 130 22.87 4.43 6.07
CA PRO A 130 21.80 4.92 6.93
C PRO A 130 20.54 4.04 7.00
N TRP A 131 20.29 3.16 6.03
CA TRP A 131 19.05 2.37 5.92
C TRP A 131 19.27 0.87 6.10
N ILE A 132 20.39 0.34 5.62
CA ILE A 132 20.71 -1.08 5.56
C ILE A 132 22.03 -1.34 6.30
N SER A 133 22.04 -2.37 7.14
CA SER A 133 23.27 -2.92 7.74
C SER A 133 23.35 -4.42 7.48
N VAL A 134 24.50 -4.86 7.00
CA VAL A 134 24.80 -6.27 6.72
C VAL A 134 26.07 -6.66 7.44
N GLU A 135 25.96 -7.68 8.27
CA GLU A 135 27.07 -8.25 9.04
C GLU A 135 27.09 -9.75 8.80
N GLY A 136 28.24 -10.29 8.39
CA GLY A 136 28.37 -11.70 8.09
C GLY A 136 29.64 -12.30 8.64
N ARG A 137 29.55 -13.59 8.96
CA ARG A 137 30.67 -14.45 9.33
C ARG A 137 30.64 -15.68 8.43
N ILE A 138 31.76 -15.95 7.78
CA ILE A 138 31.98 -17.06 6.87
C ILE A 138 33.04 -17.95 7.55
N GLY A 139 32.60 -19.09 8.06
CA GLY A 139 33.49 -20.15 8.53
C GLY A 139 33.93 -21.05 7.38
N ARG A 140 34.40 -22.26 7.71
CA ARG A 140 34.88 -23.24 6.73
C ARG A 140 33.75 -23.74 5.82
N ASP A 141 32.66 -24.21 6.43
CA ASP A 141 31.53 -24.84 5.72
C ASP A 141 30.19 -24.13 5.97
N SER A 142 30.20 -22.97 6.65
CA SER A 142 28.98 -22.26 7.05
C SER A 142 29.13 -20.75 6.91
N ALA A 143 28.05 -20.08 6.52
CA ALA A 143 27.94 -18.62 6.57
C ALA A 143 26.76 -18.22 7.44
N ALA A 144 26.99 -17.31 8.38
CA ALA A 144 25.95 -16.67 9.17
C ALA A 144 25.90 -15.19 8.80
N CYS A 145 24.75 -14.71 8.36
CA CYS A 145 24.56 -13.32 7.95
C CYS A 145 23.38 -12.71 8.71
N ARG A 146 23.54 -11.45 9.12
CA ARG A 146 22.49 -10.62 9.71
C ARG A 146 22.30 -9.40 8.81
N ILE A 147 21.09 -9.30 8.25
CA ILE A 147 20.66 -8.18 7.43
C ILE A 147 19.59 -7.42 8.22
N ARG A 148 19.74 -6.10 8.31
CA ARG A 148 18.73 -5.21 8.89
C ARG A 148 18.50 -4.05 7.92
N SER A 149 17.26 -3.90 7.46
CA SER A 149 16.80 -2.75 6.67
C SER A 149 15.79 -1.97 7.50
N VAL A 150 15.95 -0.66 7.58
CA VAL A 150 15.05 0.26 8.29
C VAL A 150 14.54 1.29 7.31
N ASP A 151 13.27 1.14 6.94
CA ASP A 151 12.63 1.93 5.91
C ASP A 151 11.51 2.78 6.52
N THR A 152 11.44 4.05 6.11
CA THR A 152 10.31 4.93 6.46
C THR A 152 9.44 5.15 5.23
N LEU A 153 8.19 4.69 5.29
CA LEU A 153 7.15 4.99 4.31
C LEU A 153 6.22 6.08 4.86
N ARG A 154 6.21 7.24 4.22
CA ARG A 154 5.25 8.32 4.52
C ARG A 154 4.08 8.23 3.57
N GLN A 155 2.87 8.18 4.12
CA GLN A 155 1.64 8.12 3.33
C GLN A 155 0.78 9.35 3.60
N ALA A 156 0.32 10.00 2.54
CA ALA A 156 -0.59 11.14 2.62
C ALA A 156 -1.77 10.93 1.68
N VAL A 157 -2.99 11.05 2.20
CA VAL A 157 -4.23 10.96 1.40
C VAL A 157 -4.83 12.34 1.30
N HIS A 158 -5.11 12.81 0.09
CA HIS A 158 -5.67 14.13 -0.16
C HIS A 158 -6.82 14.09 -1.15
N ARG A 159 -7.67 15.13 -1.10
CA ARG A 159 -8.81 15.31 -1.99
C ARG A 159 -8.39 16.03 -3.26
N ILE A 160 -8.81 15.51 -4.40
CA ILE A 160 -8.75 16.20 -5.69
C ILE A 160 -10.08 16.94 -5.88
N PRO A 161 -10.11 18.28 -5.88
CA PRO A 161 -11.34 19.02 -6.08
C PRO A 161 -11.80 18.94 -7.54
N ARG A 162 -13.10 19.17 -7.78
CA ARG A 162 -13.58 19.47 -9.14
C ARG A 162 -13.14 20.88 -9.50
N ARG A 163 -12.76 21.09 -10.76
CA ARG A 163 -12.29 22.38 -11.26
C ARG A 163 -13.06 22.76 -12.51
N PHE A 164 -13.52 24.00 -12.54
CA PHE A 164 -14.05 24.70 -13.72
C PHE A 164 -13.51 26.11 -13.63
N LEU A 165 -12.73 26.50 -14.64
CA LEU A 165 -11.94 27.72 -14.64
C LEU A 165 -11.05 27.82 -13.37
N PHE A 166 -11.35 28.78 -12.49
CA PHE A 166 -10.64 29.05 -11.24
C PHE A 166 -11.36 28.56 -9.98
N ILE A 167 -12.60 28.08 -10.09
CA ILE A 167 -13.39 27.64 -8.95
C ILE A 167 -13.07 26.17 -8.65
N ARG A 168 -12.77 25.88 -7.38
CA ARG A 168 -12.59 24.53 -6.85
C ARG A 168 -13.77 24.18 -5.95
N TRP A 169 -14.45 23.07 -6.19
CA TRP A 169 -15.55 22.62 -5.34
C TRP A 169 -15.61 21.10 -5.21
N GLY A 170 -16.20 20.64 -4.10
CA GLY A 170 -16.44 19.22 -3.84
C GLY A 170 -15.19 18.34 -3.88
N THR A 171 -15.40 17.04 -3.97
CA THR A 171 -14.34 16.03 -4.17
C THR A 171 -14.62 15.28 -5.45
N LYS A 172 -13.65 15.27 -6.37
CA LYS A 172 -13.65 14.43 -7.56
C LYS A 172 -13.16 13.04 -7.18
N ALA A 173 -11.93 12.95 -6.68
CA ALA A 173 -11.29 11.71 -6.28
C ALA A 173 -10.47 11.92 -4.99
N LEU A 174 -10.14 10.82 -4.31
CA LEU A 174 -9.08 10.82 -3.30
C LEU A 174 -7.82 10.26 -3.94
N ARG A 175 -6.66 10.76 -3.54
CA ARG A 175 -5.36 10.32 -4.04
C ARG A 175 -4.43 10.07 -2.88
N GLN A 176 -3.75 8.93 -2.90
CA GLN A 176 -2.74 8.58 -1.92
C GLN A 176 -1.35 8.78 -2.54
N GLU A 177 -0.51 9.50 -1.80
CA GLU A 177 0.92 9.64 -2.05
C GLU A 177 1.67 8.79 -1.05
N ILE A 178 2.61 7.99 -1.52
CA ILE A 178 3.48 7.14 -0.70
C ILE A 178 4.91 7.50 -1.05
N VAL A 179 5.72 7.87 -0.05
CA VAL A 179 7.12 8.25 -0.24
C VAL A 179 8.00 7.38 0.64
N SER A 180 9.00 6.75 0.04
CA SER A 180 10.06 6.04 0.76
C SER A 180 11.25 6.95 0.98
N THR A 181 11.81 6.95 2.19
CA THR A 181 13.11 7.61 2.44
C THR A 181 14.31 6.77 2.04
N ASN A 182 14.14 5.46 1.90
CA ASN A 182 15.24 4.56 1.56
C ASN A 182 15.49 4.63 0.04
N PRO A 183 16.69 5.08 -0.42
CA PRO A 183 17.02 5.19 -1.84
C PRO A 183 17.10 3.83 -2.55
N HIS A 184 17.29 2.74 -1.81
CA HIS A 184 17.31 1.38 -2.33
C HIS A 184 15.91 0.80 -2.51
N THR A 185 14.88 1.46 -1.98
CA THR A 185 13.51 0.95 -1.94
C THR A 185 12.65 1.61 -3.01
N ARG A 186 12.15 0.80 -3.95
CA ARG A 186 11.22 1.20 -5.00
C ARG A 186 9.82 0.65 -4.74
N ILE A 187 8.81 1.51 -4.79
CA ILE A 187 7.41 1.10 -4.68
C ILE A 187 6.96 0.52 -6.04
N VAL A 188 6.65 -0.77 -6.06
CA VAL A 188 6.25 -1.48 -7.28
C VAL A 188 4.74 -1.55 -7.45
N TYR A 189 4.00 -1.58 -6.35
CA TYR A 189 2.54 -1.58 -6.35
C TYR A 189 2.00 -0.77 -5.18
N ALA A 190 0.89 -0.09 -5.39
CA ALA A 190 0.16 0.63 -4.36
C ALA A 190 -1.32 0.60 -4.70
N GLU A 191 -2.16 0.45 -3.67
CA GLU A 191 -3.60 0.52 -3.78
C GLU A 191 -4.16 1.17 -2.51
N TYR A 192 -5.15 2.04 -2.70
CA TYR A 192 -5.92 2.63 -1.62
C TYR A 192 -7.40 2.39 -1.86
N VAL A 193 -8.07 1.76 -0.91
CA VAL A 193 -9.51 1.53 -0.93
C VAL A 193 -10.16 2.32 0.20
N LYS A 194 -11.06 3.23 -0.14
CA LYS A 194 -11.99 3.86 0.79
C LYS A 194 -13.25 3.01 0.89
N ILE A 195 -13.66 2.67 2.11
CA ILE A 195 -14.90 1.94 2.34
C ILE A 195 -16.07 2.94 2.38
N GLU A 196 -17.01 2.75 1.45
CA GLU A 196 -18.30 3.46 1.43
C GLU A 196 -19.29 2.75 2.37
N ARG A 197 -20.02 3.55 3.15
CA ARG A 197 -21.05 3.08 4.09
C ARG A 197 -22.44 3.31 3.53
#